data_AF-K2FBY7-F1
#
_entry.id   AF-K2FBY7-F1
#
_cell.length_a   1.000
_cell.length_b   1.000
_cell.length_c   1.000
_cell.angle_alpha   90.00
_cell.angle_beta   90.00
_cell.angle_gamma   90.00
#
_symmetry.space_group_name_H-M   'P 1'
#
loop_
_entity.id
_entity.type
_entity.pdbx_description
1 polymer ?
#
loop_
_entity_poly.entity_id
_entity_poly.type
_entity_poly.pdbx_seq_one_letter_code
_entity_poly.pdbx_strand_id
1 'polypeptide(L)'
;MFLSIPLPMIRCAAIYWDSNPEVFRIPVLDWPILWYGVFFALSFAIGFPLFVGILTRFWGQKHRAKAIHITDKLTIYMILATIIGARLGHFIFYERPEKYF
;
A
#
# COMPACT_ATOMS: atom_id res chain seq x y z
N MET A 1 41.49 -3.20 27.28
CA MET A 1 40.92 -2.45 28.42
C MET A 1 39.42 -2.37 28.18
N PHE A 2 38.66 -2.90 29.13
CA PHE A 2 37.25 -3.21 29.03
C PHE A 2 36.35 -1.98 28.89
N LEU A 3 35.31 -2.15 28.06
CA LEU A 3 33.94 -1.64 28.16
C LEU A 3 33.71 -0.25 28.78
N SER A 4 33.18 0.65 27.96
CA SER A 4 32.09 1.54 28.37
C SER A 4 31.37 2.04 27.12
N ILE A 5 30.46 1.21 26.59
CA ILE A 5 29.37 1.72 25.76
C ILE A 5 28.53 2.58 26.72
N PRO A 6 28.50 3.91 26.60
CA PRO A 6 27.57 4.69 27.40
C PRO A 6 26.18 4.33 26.90
N LEU A 7 25.41 3.59 27.72
CA LEU A 7 23.98 3.47 27.53
C LEU A 7 23.44 4.91 27.36
N PRO A 8 22.76 5.24 26.25
CA PRO A 8 22.19 6.57 26.13
C PRO A 8 21.17 6.72 27.25
N MET A 9 21.50 7.61 28.18
CA MET A 9 20.63 8.18 29.19
C MET A 9 19.24 8.37 28.57
N ILE A 10 18.26 7.55 29.00
CA ILE A 10 16.89 7.61 28.49
C ILE A 10 16.30 8.95 28.91
N ARG A 11 16.51 9.95 28.06
CA ARG A 11 15.72 11.17 28.04
C ARG A 11 14.46 10.82 27.27
N CYS A 12 13.34 10.60 27.97
CA CYS A 12 12.01 10.43 27.38
C CYS A 12 11.48 11.70 26.67
N ALA A 13 12.36 12.55 26.12
CA ALA A 13 11.99 13.76 25.41
C ALA A 13 11.72 13.52 23.92
N ALA A 14 12.14 12.37 23.37
CA ALA A 14 11.93 12.01 21.97
C ALA A 14 11.59 10.53 21.82
N ILE A 15 10.74 10.23 20.85
CA ILE A 15 10.45 8.87 20.41
C ILE A 15 11.49 8.51 19.35
N TYR A 16 12.29 7.48 19.61
CA TYR A 16 13.22 6.92 18.62
C TYR A 16 12.43 6.02 17.67
N TRP A 17 12.39 6.40 16.38
CA TRP A 17 11.65 5.69 15.34
C TRP A 17 12.63 5.05 14.35
N ASP A 18 12.97 3.78 14.57
CA ASP A 18 13.82 2.95 13.70
C ASP A 18 13.09 1.64 13.37
N SER A 19 11.98 1.77 12.65
CA SER A 19 11.16 0.64 12.22
C SER A 19 11.68 0.11 10.89
N ASN A 20 12.02 -1.18 10.82
CA ASN A 20 12.42 -1.82 9.57
C ASN A 20 11.26 -1.75 8.54
N PRO A 21 11.47 -1.12 7.37
CA PRO A 21 10.43 -1.00 6.35
C PRO A 21 10.11 -2.32 5.62
N GLU A 22 10.98 -3.32 5.74
CA GLU A 22 10.83 -4.61 5.07
C GLU A 22 10.01 -5.59 5.92
N VAL A 23 9.09 -6.30 5.27
CA VAL A 23 8.29 -7.36 5.89
C VAL A 23 9.02 -8.69 5.77
N PHE A 24 9.36 -9.07 4.55
CA PHE A 24 10.15 -10.25 4.23
C PHE A 24 10.76 -10.11 2.82
N ARG A 25 11.76 -10.94 2.53
CA ARG A 25 12.41 -11.02 1.22
C ARG A 25 11.99 -12.31 0.55
N ILE A 26 11.68 -12.24 -0.75
CA ILE A 26 11.42 -13.45 -1.54
C ILE A 26 12.77 -14.13 -1.79
N PRO A 27 13.02 -15.36 -1.30
CA PRO A 27 14.33 -16.00 -1.36
C PRO A 27 14.80 -16.34 -2.79
N VAL A 28 13.92 -16.30 -3.78
CA VAL A 28 14.24 -16.63 -5.18
C VAL A 28 14.69 -15.40 -5.97
N LEU A 29 14.23 -14.20 -5.61
CA LEU A 29 14.43 -12.97 -6.39
C LEU A 29 15.15 -11.86 -5.61
N ASP A 30 15.48 -12.11 -4.34
CA ASP A 30 16.02 -11.14 -3.37
C ASP A 30 15.25 -9.81 -3.30
N TRP A 31 13.98 -9.82 -3.72
CA TRP A 31 13.15 -8.63 -3.77
C TRP A 31 12.53 -8.36 -2.39
N PRO A 32 12.77 -7.19 -1.79
CA PRO A 32 12.17 -6.84 -0.50
C PRO A 32 10.69 -6.46 -0.68
N ILE A 33 9.80 -7.11 0.08
CA ILE A 33 8.42 -6.65 0.24
C ILE A 33 8.40 -5.63 1.37
N LEU A 34 7.88 -4.45 1.08
CA LEU A 34 7.82 -3.32 2.00
C LEU A 34 6.43 -3.22 2.63
N TRP A 35 6.36 -2.75 3.89
CA TRP A 35 5.10 -2.64 4.64
C TRP A 35 4.04 -1.81 3.91
N TYR A 36 4.43 -0.73 3.21
CA TYR A 36 3.48 0.09 2.48
C TYR A 36 2.77 -0.69 1.36
N GLY A 37 3.45 -1.62 0.69
CA GLY A 37 2.87 -2.46 -0.34
C GLY A 37 1.88 -3.47 0.23
N VAL A 38 2.19 -4.00 1.41
CA VAL A 38 1.28 -4.90 2.14
C VAL A 38 0.01 -4.17 2.55
N PHE A 39 0.12 -2.99 3.16
CA PHE A 39 -1.06 -2.21 3.53
C PHE A 39 -1.87 -1.75 2.31
N PHE A 40 -1.20 -1.45 1.20
CA PHE A 40 -1.87 -1.14 -0.06
C PHE A 40 -2.70 -2.34 -0.56
N ALA A 41 -2.11 -3.54 -0.62
CA ALA A 41 -2.85 -4.75 -1.00
C ALA A 41 -3.98 -5.08 0.00
N LEU A 42 -3.73 -4.89 1.30
CA LEU A 42 -4.72 -5.10 2.35
C LEU A 42 -5.96 -4.21 2.17
N SER A 43 -5.78 -2.97 1.70
CA SER A 43 -6.90 -2.07 1.43
C SER A 43 -7.89 -2.64 0.41
N PHE A 44 -7.42 -3.31 -0.63
CA PHE A 44 -8.27 -3.98 -1.62
C PHE A 44 -8.84 -5.29 -1.11
N ALA A 45 -8.05 -6.06 -0.36
CA ALA A 45 -8.50 -7.31 0.26
C ALA A 45 -9.68 -7.09 1.21
N ILE A 46 -9.68 -5.98 1.97
CA ILE A 46 -10.78 -5.59 2.86
C ILE A 46 -11.86 -4.83 2.09
N GLY A 47 -11.48 -3.94 1.16
CA GLY A 47 -12.39 -3.08 0.41
C GLY A 47 -13.35 -3.86 -0.48
N PHE A 48 -12.89 -4.94 -1.12
CA PHE A 48 -13.73 -5.76 -1.99
C PHE A 48 -14.94 -6.38 -1.27
N PRO A 49 -14.77 -7.19 -0.20
CA PRO A 49 -15.91 -7.77 0.51
C PRO A 49 -16.77 -6.70 1.20
N LEU A 50 -16.16 -5.60 1.66
CA LEU A 50 -16.89 -4.46 2.21
C LEU A 50 -17.86 -3.88 1.16
N PHE A 51 -17.37 -3.60 -0.04
CA PHE A 51 -18.17 -2.99 -1.10
C PHE A 51 -19.26 -3.94 -1.63
N VAL A 52 -18.93 -5.23 -1.79
CA VAL A 52 -19.94 -6.25 -2.10
C VAL A 52 -21.02 -6.30 -1.01
N GLY A 53 -20.64 -6.24 0.26
CA GLY A 53 -21.56 -6.24 1.40
C GLY A 53 -22.49 -5.02 1.38
N ILE A 54 -21.94 -3.84 1.14
CA ILE A 54 -22.69 -2.58 1.00
C ILE A 54 -23.70 -2.68 -0.14
N LEU A 55 -23.24 -3.02 -1.36
CA LEU A 55 -24.11 -3.11 -2.53
C LEU A 55 -25.21 -4.18 -2.36
N THR A 56 -24.87 -5.32 -1.77
CA THR A 56 -25.84 -6.39 -1.52
C THR A 56 -26.88 -5.96 -0.48
N ARG A 57 -26.50 -5.14 0.51
CA ARG A 57 -27.44 -4.57 1.48
C ARG A 57 -28.36 -3.52 0.85
N PHE A 58 -27.85 -2.70 -0.06
CA PHE A 58 -28.63 -1.66 -0.76
C PHE A 58 -29.58 -2.21 -1.83
N TRP A 59 -29.11 -3.15 -2.66
CA TRP A 59 -29.92 -3.72 -3.74
C TRP A 59 -30.71 -4.96 -3.32
N GLY A 60 -30.38 -5.56 -2.18
CA GLY A 60 -30.99 -6.79 -1.68
C GLY A 60 -30.27 -8.04 -2.18
N GLN A 61 -30.45 -9.13 -1.42
CA GLN A 61 -29.72 -10.40 -1.61
C GLN A 61 -29.89 -11.02 -3.01
N LYS A 62 -31.02 -10.78 -3.68
CA LYS A 62 -31.29 -11.27 -5.04
C LYS A 62 -30.30 -10.74 -6.08
N HIS A 63 -29.66 -9.60 -5.82
CA HIS A 63 -28.73 -8.95 -6.75
C HIS A 63 -27.25 -9.12 -6.37
N ARG A 64 -26.92 -10.06 -5.47
CA ARG A 64 -25.55 -10.29 -4.99
C ARG A 64 -24.56 -10.59 -6.12
N ALA A 65 -24.94 -11.42 -7.10
CA ALA A 65 -24.07 -11.73 -8.24
C ALA A 65 -23.71 -10.47 -9.06
N LYS A 66 -24.67 -9.58 -9.25
CA LYS A 66 -24.47 -8.29 -9.92
C LYS A 66 -23.54 -7.37 -9.09
N ALA A 67 -23.73 -7.34 -7.77
CA ALA A 67 -22.87 -6.58 -6.86
C ALA A 67 -21.40 -7.04 -6.94
N ILE A 68 -21.16 -8.36 -6.96
CA ILE A 68 -19.81 -8.94 -7.11
C ILE A 68 -19.19 -8.51 -8.45
N HIS A 69 -19.92 -8.70 -9.56
CA HIS A 69 -19.39 -8.39 -10.90
C HIS A 69 -19.05 -6.90 -11.07
N ILE A 70 -19.86 -6.00 -10.52
CA ILE A 70 -19.57 -4.55 -10.58
C ILE A 70 -18.37 -4.21 -9.68
N THR A 71 -18.29 -4.80 -8.48
CA THR A 71 -17.17 -4.57 -7.56
C THR A 71 -15.85 -5.04 -8.16
N ASP A 72 -15.86 -6.18 -8.84
CA ASP A 72 -14.69 -6.74 -9.52
C ASP A 72 -14.16 -5.81 -10.62
N LYS A 73 -15.04 -5.40 -11.54
CA LYS A 73 -14.68 -4.41 -12.57
C LYS A 73 -14.15 -3.11 -11.95
N LEU A 74 -14.85 -2.58 -10.95
CA LEU A 74 -14.46 -1.34 -10.29
C LEU A 74 -13.08 -1.46 -9.65
N THR A 75 -12.82 -2.56 -8.95
CA THR A 75 -11.55 -2.81 -8.26
C THR A 75 -10.38 -2.85 -9.24
N ILE A 76 -10.54 -3.57 -10.37
CA ILE A 76 -9.53 -3.63 -11.42
C ILE A 76 -9.28 -2.24 -12.02
N TYR A 77 -10.35 -1.51 -12.38
CA TYR A 77 -10.20 -0.16 -12.92
C TYR A 77 -9.50 0.79 -11.93
N MET A 78 -9.81 0.70 -10.64
CA MET A 78 -9.15 1.50 -9.60
C MET A 78 -7.66 1.19 -9.46
N ILE A 79 -7.29 -0.09 -9.44
CA ILE A 79 -5.88 -0.52 -9.36
C ILE A 79 -5.11 0.03 -10.56
N LEU A 80 -5.63 -0.18 -11.78
CA LEU A 80 -5.00 0.30 -13.01
C LEU A 80 -4.91 1.83 -13.03
N ALA A 81 -6.00 2.53 -12.69
CA ALA A 81 -6.02 3.98 -12.64
C ALA A 81 -5.00 4.54 -11.64
N THR A 82 -4.80 3.87 -10.50
CA THR A 82 -3.85 4.29 -9.48
C THR A 82 -2.41 4.10 -9.96
N ILE A 83 -2.09 2.95 -10.57
CA ILE A 83 -0.73 2.68 -11.09
C ILE A 83 -0.40 3.63 -12.24
N ILE A 84 -1.30 3.75 -13.22
CA ILE A 84 -1.12 4.62 -14.38
C ILE A 84 -1.06 6.08 -13.92
N GLY A 85 -1.98 6.51 -13.05
CA GLY A 85 -2.02 7.86 -12.51
C GLY A 85 -0.76 8.20 -11.72
N ALA A 86 -0.25 7.30 -10.89
CA ALA A 86 1.00 7.51 -10.15
C ALA A 86 2.20 7.66 -11.09
N ARG A 87 2.27 6.86 -12.16
CA ARG A 87 3.36 6.96 -13.16
C ARG A 87 3.26 8.22 -13.99
N LEU A 88 2.08 8.55 -14.52
CA LEU A 88 1.86 9.77 -15.27
C LEU A 88 2.08 11.01 -14.40
N GLY A 89 1.59 11.00 -13.16
CA GLY A 89 1.83 12.07 -12.21
C GLY A 89 3.30 12.24 -11.87
N HIS A 90 4.05 11.14 -11.69
CA HIS A 90 5.49 11.22 -11.48
C HIS A 90 6.19 11.93 -12.64
N PHE A 91 5.88 11.51 -13.87
CA PHE A 91 6.45 12.09 -15.07
C PHE A 91 6.10 13.57 -15.23
N ILE A 92 4.82 13.93 -15.12
CA ILE A 92 4.34 15.31 -15.34
C ILE A 92 4.86 16.28 -14.27
N PHE A 93 4.88 15.87 -12.99
CA PHE A 93 5.17 16.79 -11.89
C PHE A 93 6.64 16.78 -11.44
N TYR A 94 7.35 15.66 -11.58
CA TYR A 94 8.70 15.51 -11.01
C TYR A 94 9.79 15.34 -12.07
N GLU A 95 9.50 14.73 -13.22
CA GLU A 95 10.45 14.66 -14.34
C GLU A 95 10.30 15.90 -15.22
N ARG A 96 11.03 16.97 -14.86
CA ARG A 96 11.10 18.16 -15.72
C ARG A 96 11.83 17.81 -17.03
N PRO A 97 11.34 18.27 -18.19
CA PRO A 97 11.95 18.00 -19.49
C PRO A 97 13.38 18.55 -19.63
N GLU A 98 13.79 19.49 -18.78
CA GLU A 98 15.14 20.06 -18.72
C GLU A 98 16.24 19.05 -18.33
N LYS A 99 15.88 17.85 -17.83
CA LYS A 99 16.87 16.80 -17.52
C LYS A 99 17.32 15.98 -18.73
N TYR A 100 16.68 16.15 -19.88
CA TYR A 100 16.89 15.31 -21.07
C TYR A 100 17.31 16.11 -22.32
N PHE A 101 17.52 17.43 -22.20
CA PHE A 101 18.04 18.31 -23.24
C PHE A 101 19.24 19.11 -22.73
#